data_AF-A0A954G7Z5-F1
#
_entry.id   AF-A0A954G7Z5-F1
#
_cell.length_a   1.000
_cell.length_b   1.000
_cell.length_c   1.000
_cell.angle_alpha   90.00
_cell.angle_beta   90.00
_cell.angle_gamma   90.00
#
_symmetry.space_group_name_H-M   'P 1'
#
loop_
_entity.id
_entity.type
_entity.pdbx_description
1 polymer ?
#
loop_
_entity_poly.entity_id
_entity_poly.type
_entity_poly.pdbx_seq_one_letter_code
_entity_poly.pdbx_strand_id
1 'polypeptide(L)'
;MLVRMTCFVVILLSGSSLAKTCEPLIDTEKSSLTVRLLEQNERPKELAELTILFTDNEEFHSLSGGELPAVQGEPPLEFGVKLTGKLKSLDQKRFRAVLKLEVGNHVYSEEPQTQLVRTETIEIRSDLVNGVKKRIHCGGQQWLELLIER
;
A
#
# COMPACT_ATOMS: atom_id res chain seq x y z
N MET A 1 23.42 -56.55 37.42
CA MET A 1 24.63 -56.14 36.68
C MET A 1 24.48 -54.67 36.35
N LEU A 2 25.34 -53.86 36.93
CA LEU A 2 25.38 -52.40 36.85
C LEU A 2 26.47 -52.07 35.82
N VAL A 3 26.16 -51.33 34.75
CA VAL A 3 27.20 -50.69 33.94
C VAL A 3 26.78 -49.24 33.69
N ARG A 4 27.48 -48.37 34.43
CA ARG A 4 27.60 -46.94 34.18
C ARG A 4 28.25 -46.73 32.81
N MET A 5 27.67 -45.89 31.97
CA MET A 5 28.45 -45.12 30.99
C MET A 5 28.17 -43.64 31.19
N THR A 6 29.11 -43.03 31.91
CA THR A 6 29.46 -41.62 31.94
C THR A 6 29.47 -40.99 30.55
N CYS A 7 28.62 -39.98 30.31
CA CYS A 7 28.91 -38.91 29.36
C CYS A 7 29.29 -37.67 30.16
N PHE A 8 30.60 -37.49 30.33
CA PHE A 8 31.20 -36.20 30.63
C PHE A 8 31.00 -35.31 29.40
N VAL A 9 30.15 -34.30 29.47
CA VAL A 9 30.26 -33.14 28.57
C VAL A 9 30.64 -31.95 29.43
N VAL A 10 31.81 -31.45 29.08
CA VAL A 10 32.61 -30.41 29.71
C VAL A 10 31.82 -29.13 29.84
N ILE A 11 31.72 -28.63 31.07
CA ILE A 11 31.27 -27.29 31.41
C ILE A 11 32.33 -26.31 30.88
N LEU A 12 32.06 -25.65 29.75
CA LEU A 12 32.81 -24.47 29.33
C LEU A 12 32.20 -23.24 30.00
N LEU A 13 32.71 -22.93 31.18
CA LEU A 13 32.64 -21.60 31.78
C LEU A 13 33.66 -20.71 31.05
N SER A 14 33.20 -19.76 30.25
CA SER A 14 33.97 -18.56 29.91
C SER A 14 33.06 -17.46 29.35
N GLY A 15 33.11 -16.30 30.00
CA GLY A 15 32.86 -15.03 29.31
C GLY A 15 31.44 -14.49 29.40
N SER A 16 31.06 -13.97 30.57
CA SER A 16 30.01 -12.97 30.69
C SER A 16 30.41 -11.72 29.90
N SER A 17 29.92 -11.60 28.67
CA SER A 17 29.69 -10.30 28.05
C SER A 17 28.20 -10.22 27.84
N LEU A 18 27.55 -9.29 28.54
CA LEU A 18 26.20 -8.85 28.23
C LEU A 18 26.22 -8.40 26.76
N ALA A 19 25.90 -9.32 25.85
CA ALA A 19 25.36 -8.93 24.57
C ALA A 19 24.13 -8.11 24.92
N LYS A 20 24.20 -6.80 24.65
CA LYS A 20 23.04 -5.91 24.61
C LYS A 20 21.92 -6.73 23.98
N THR A 21 20.97 -7.14 24.80
CA THR A 21 19.67 -7.54 24.32
C THR A 21 19.27 -6.39 23.43
N CYS A 22 19.29 -6.61 22.11
CA CYS A 22 18.53 -5.74 21.23
C CYS A 22 17.14 -5.81 21.82
N GLU A 23 16.74 -4.74 22.52
CA GLU A 23 15.33 -4.46 22.73
C GLU A 23 14.71 -4.72 21.36
N PRO A 24 13.71 -5.60 21.25
CA PRO A 24 13.02 -5.74 19.99
C PRO A 24 12.62 -4.31 19.62
N LEU A 25 13.19 -3.82 18.51
CA LEU A 25 12.72 -2.62 17.84
C LEU A 25 11.22 -2.77 17.88
N ILE A 26 10.55 -1.88 18.62
CA ILE A 26 9.10 -1.82 18.67
C ILE A 26 8.71 -1.83 17.21
N ASP A 27 8.18 -2.96 16.76
CA ASP A 27 7.64 -3.12 15.43
C ASP A 27 6.48 -2.14 15.46
N THR A 28 6.73 -0.92 14.98
CA THR A 28 5.68 0.08 14.78
C THR A 28 4.70 -0.63 13.89
N GLU A 29 3.59 -1.13 14.47
CA GLU A 29 2.52 -1.85 13.79
C GLU A 29 2.25 -1.12 12.48
N LYS A 30 2.81 -1.65 11.38
CA LYS A 30 2.78 -0.95 10.10
C LYS A 30 1.37 -1.11 9.58
N SER A 31 0.56 -0.08 9.80
CA SER A 31 -0.80 -0.03 9.31
C SER A 31 -0.76 0.02 7.78
N SER A 32 -1.61 -0.75 7.12
CA SER A 32 -1.74 -0.78 5.67
C SER A 32 -3.10 -0.22 5.24
N LEU A 33 -3.10 0.46 4.09
CA LEU A 33 -4.31 0.86 3.38
C LEU A 33 -4.30 0.14 2.02
N THR A 34 -5.32 -0.67 1.78
CA THR A 34 -5.60 -1.25 0.47
C THR A 34 -6.71 -0.46 -0.20
N VAL A 35 -6.46 -0.02 -1.44
CA VAL A 35 -7.39 0.70 -2.30
C VAL A 35 -7.59 -0.10 -3.57
N ARG A 36 -8.85 -0.41 -3.90
CA ARG A 36 -9.20 -1.14 -5.13
C ARG A 36 -10.28 -0.41 -5.90
N LEU A 37 -10.05 -0.18 -7.19
CA LEU A 37 -11.06 0.28 -8.13
C LEU A 37 -11.59 -0.92 -8.91
N LEU A 38 -12.90 -1.12 -8.88
CA LEU A 38 -13.58 -2.27 -9.46
C LEU A 38 -14.64 -1.82 -10.45
N GLU A 39 -14.80 -2.55 -11.55
CA GLU A 39 -15.94 -2.44 -12.46
C GLU A 39 -17.11 -3.29 -11.91
N GLN A 40 -18.30 -2.71 -11.91
CA GLN A 40 -19.54 -3.31 -11.43
C GLN A 40 -20.13 -4.21 -12.52
N ASN A 41 -19.73 -5.47 -12.48
CA ASN A 41 -20.29 -6.56 -13.27
C ASN A 41 -20.76 -7.70 -12.33
N GLU A 42 -21.42 -8.74 -12.88
CA GLU A 42 -21.77 -9.96 -12.12
C GLU A 42 -20.56 -10.58 -11.41
N ARG A 43 -19.39 -10.46 -12.05
CA ARG A 43 -18.08 -10.71 -11.44
C ARG A 43 -17.29 -9.40 -11.49
N PRO A 44 -17.08 -8.71 -10.35
CA PRO A 44 -16.35 -7.46 -10.34
C PRO A 44 -14.96 -7.63 -10.93
N LYS A 45 -14.65 -6.85 -11.97
CA LYS A 45 -13.32 -6.82 -12.58
C LYS A 45 -12.49 -5.77 -11.87
N GLU A 46 -11.27 -6.13 -11.47
CA GLU A 46 -10.35 -5.15 -10.90
C GLU A 46 -9.76 -4.27 -12.00
N LEU A 47 -9.87 -2.96 -11.80
CA LEU A 47 -9.32 -1.93 -12.67
C LEU A 47 -7.99 -1.39 -12.12
N ALA A 48 -7.86 -1.32 -10.80
CA ALA A 48 -6.63 -0.96 -10.11
C ALA A 48 -6.63 -1.53 -8.68
N GLU A 49 -5.46 -1.92 -8.21
CA GLU A 49 -5.22 -2.28 -6.80
C GLU A 49 -3.89 -1.67 -6.35
N LEU A 50 -3.90 -1.10 -5.15
CA LEU A 50 -2.70 -0.61 -4.49
C LEU A 50 -2.80 -0.87 -2.99
N THR A 51 -1.71 -1.35 -2.40
CA THR A 51 -1.58 -1.41 -0.94
C THR A 51 -0.37 -0.59 -0.52
N ILE A 52 -0.58 0.32 0.43
CA ILE A 52 0.47 1.16 0.98
C ILE A 52 0.58 0.95 2.49
N LEU A 53 1.78 1.16 3.01
CA LEU A 53 1.99 1.32 4.44
C LEU A 53 1.88 2.81 4.76
N PHE A 54 1.25 3.15 5.88
CA PHE A 54 1.09 4.55 6.27
C PHE A 54 1.39 4.76 7.75
N THR A 55 1.87 5.97 8.05
CA THR A 55 1.97 6.50 9.42
C THR A 55 0.77 7.41 9.67
N ASP A 56 0.27 7.44 10.91
CA ASP A 56 -0.85 8.30 11.27
C ASP A 56 -0.53 9.78 11.03
N ASN A 57 -1.46 10.48 10.36
CA ASN A 57 -1.43 11.90 10.02
C ASN A 57 -0.23 12.35 9.14
N GLU A 58 0.52 11.42 8.56
CA GLU A 58 1.51 11.72 7.53
C GLU A 58 0.90 11.63 6.13
N GLU A 59 1.43 12.44 5.21
CA GLU A 59 1.07 12.35 3.80
C GLU A 59 1.84 11.20 3.14
N PHE A 60 1.14 10.44 2.31
CA PHE A 60 1.73 9.40 1.50
C PHE A 60 1.49 9.67 0.03
N HIS A 61 2.46 9.22 -0.77
CA HIS A 61 2.43 9.24 -2.22
C HIS A 61 2.92 7.89 -2.72
N SER A 62 2.12 7.27 -3.58
CA SER A 62 2.47 6.01 -4.21
C SER A 62 2.12 6.08 -5.68
N LEU A 63 3.01 5.55 -6.51
CA LEU A 63 2.86 5.45 -7.95
C LEU A 63 3.23 4.02 -8.36
N SER A 64 2.36 3.38 -9.13
CA SER A 64 2.58 2.09 -9.76
C SER A 64 2.23 2.21 -11.23
N GLY A 65 3.25 2.22 -12.09
CA GLY A 65 3.04 2.59 -13.48
C GLY A 65 4.33 2.73 -14.27
N GLY A 66 4.25 3.48 -15.36
CA GLY A 66 5.39 3.77 -16.22
C GLY A 66 5.34 5.20 -16.76
N GLU A 67 6.33 5.52 -17.56
CA GLU A 67 6.48 6.82 -18.21
C GLU A 67 6.61 6.62 -19.72
N LEU A 68 5.91 7.45 -20.49
CA LEU A 68 6.20 7.63 -21.91
C LEU A 68 7.38 8.60 -22.03
N PRO A 69 8.35 8.33 -22.92
CA PRO A 69 9.56 9.14 -23.02
C PRO A 69 9.23 10.57 -23.42
N ALA A 70 10.06 11.51 -22.97
CA ALA A 70 10.00 12.91 -23.39
C ALA A 70 10.06 13.04 -24.93
N VAL A 71 9.18 13.87 -25.49
CA VAL A 71 9.12 14.17 -26.93
C VAL A 71 9.08 15.69 -27.09
N GLN A 72 9.78 16.22 -28.10
CA GLN A 72 9.76 17.65 -28.47
C GLN A 72 10.19 18.63 -27.34
N GLY A 73 10.99 18.18 -26.37
CA GLY A 73 11.43 19.02 -25.26
C GLY A 73 10.42 19.12 -24.10
N GLU A 74 9.29 18.43 -24.20
CA GLU A 74 8.31 18.29 -23.13
C GLU A 74 8.73 17.20 -22.13
N PRO A 75 8.28 17.28 -20.87
CA PRO A 75 8.56 16.25 -19.87
C PRO A 75 7.91 14.90 -20.22
N PRO A 76 8.41 13.79 -19.64
CA PRO A 76 7.76 12.49 -19.74
C PRO A 76 6.30 12.51 -19.28
N LEU A 77 5.45 11.68 -19.91
CA LEU A 77 4.07 11.49 -19.46
C LEU A 77 3.97 10.25 -18.59
N GLU A 78 3.65 10.45 -17.31
CA GLU A 78 3.36 9.38 -16.36
C GLU A 78 1.99 8.72 -16.67
N PHE A 79 1.92 7.39 -16.55
CA PHE A 79 0.67 6.63 -16.56
C PHE A 79 0.72 5.52 -15.52
N GLY A 80 -0.44 4.97 -15.15
CA GLY A 80 -0.60 3.94 -14.12
C GLY A 80 -1.47 4.41 -12.97
N VAL A 81 -1.31 3.78 -11.81
CA VAL A 81 -2.11 4.03 -10.61
C VAL A 81 -1.31 4.90 -9.65
N LYS A 82 -1.85 6.06 -9.31
CA LYS A 82 -1.27 6.99 -8.34
C LYS A 82 -2.23 7.20 -7.19
N LEU A 83 -1.76 6.99 -5.96
CA LEU A 83 -2.51 7.27 -4.75
C LEU A 83 -1.77 8.32 -3.95
N THR A 84 -2.46 9.39 -3.61
CA THR A 84 -1.97 10.41 -2.70
C THR A 84 -2.98 10.67 -1.61
N GLY A 85 -2.53 10.96 -0.40
CA GLY A 85 -3.46 11.26 0.67
C GLY A 85 -2.85 11.22 2.05
N LYS A 86 -3.75 11.26 3.02
CA LYS A 86 -3.42 11.11 4.44
C LYS A 86 -4.54 10.40 5.17
N LEU A 87 -4.16 9.68 6.21
CA LEU A 87 -5.06 9.04 7.15
C LEU A 87 -4.84 9.65 8.52
N LYS A 88 -5.90 10.06 9.19
CA LYS A 88 -5.85 10.59 10.56
C LYS A 88 -6.68 9.73 11.49
N SER A 89 -6.07 9.19 12.54
CA SER A 89 -6.76 8.46 13.60
C SER A 89 -7.81 9.36 14.26
N LEU A 90 -9.04 8.85 14.36
CA LEU A 90 -10.12 9.45 15.13
C LEU A 90 -10.20 8.80 16.51
N ASP A 91 -9.98 7.49 16.58
CA ASP A 91 -9.84 6.68 17.79
C ASP A 91 -9.09 5.38 17.46
N GLN A 92 -9.03 4.43 18.41
CA GLN A 92 -8.31 3.16 18.24
C GLN A 92 -8.75 2.32 17.03
N LYS A 93 -9.96 2.52 16.51
CA LYS A 93 -10.55 1.70 15.43
C LYS A 93 -10.95 2.50 14.21
N ARG A 94 -11.03 3.83 14.28
CA ARG A 94 -11.55 4.67 13.19
C ARG A 94 -10.52 5.67 12.69
N PHE A 95 -10.56 5.89 11.37
CA PHE A 95 -9.66 6.80 10.67
C PHE A 95 -10.43 7.72 9.74
N ARG A 96 -10.02 8.99 9.67
CA ARG A 96 -10.44 9.92 8.61
C ARG A 96 -9.47 9.82 7.45
N ALA A 97 -9.97 9.36 6.30
CA ALA A 97 -9.23 9.32 5.05
C ALA A 97 -9.49 10.56 4.21
N VAL A 98 -8.41 11.14 3.67
CA VAL A 98 -8.44 12.16 2.61
C VAL A 98 -7.51 11.66 1.51
N LEU A 99 -8.10 11.16 0.43
CA LEU A 99 -7.41 10.42 -0.63
C LEU A 99 -7.70 11.02 -2.00
N LYS A 100 -6.73 10.96 -2.90
CA LYS A 100 -6.87 11.18 -4.34
C LYS A 100 -6.24 9.98 -5.06
N LEU A 101 -7.08 9.23 -5.75
CA LEU A 101 -6.70 8.12 -6.61
C LEU A 101 -6.73 8.60 -8.06
N GLU A 102 -5.65 8.38 -8.80
CA GLU A 102 -5.55 8.66 -10.23
C GLU A 102 -5.21 7.36 -10.95
N VAL A 103 -6.02 7.01 -11.96
CA VAL A 103 -5.81 5.81 -12.78
C VAL A 103 -5.62 6.26 -14.23
N GLY A 104 -4.36 6.31 -14.65
CA GLY A 104 -3.93 6.70 -15.98
C GLY A 104 -3.64 5.49 -16.86
N ASN A 105 -4.13 5.52 -18.09
CA ASN A 105 -3.82 4.52 -19.11
C ASN A 105 -3.17 5.19 -20.32
N HIS A 106 -2.12 4.57 -20.85
CA HIS A 106 -1.59 4.94 -22.16
C HIS A 106 -2.64 4.60 -23.24
N VAL A 107 -2.91 5.56 -24.11
CA VAL A 107 -3.84 5.41 -25.23
C VAL A 107 -3.03 5.46 -26.53
N TYR A 108 -3.22 4.45 -27.38
CA TYR A 108 -2.57 4.42 -28.68
C TYR A 108 -3.03 5.59 -29.56
N SER A 109 -2.09 6.22 -30.24
CA SER A 109 -2.31 7.26 -31.25
C SER A 109 -1.65 6.84 -32.55
N GLU A 110 -2.37 6.98 -33.67
CA GLU A 110 -1.82 6.76 -35.02
C GLU A 110 -0.99 7.96 -35.50
N GLU A 111 -1.18 9.13 -34.90
CA GLU A 111 -0.44 10.34 -35.27
C GLU A 111 1.02 10.28 -34.79
N PRO A 112 2.00 10.41 -35.70
CA PRO A 112 3.40 10.47 -35.33
C PRO A 112 3.65 11.63 -34.37
N GLN A 113 4.43 11.39 -33.32
CA GLN A 113 4.80 12.37 -32.28
C GLN A 113 3.67 12.78 -31.32
N THR A 114 2.46 12.21 -31.43
CA THR A 114 1.38 12.41 -30.46
C THR A 114 1.44 11.32 -29.38
N GLN A 115 1.56 11.72 -28.12
CA GLN A 115 1.47 10.82 -26.96
C GLN A 115 0.19 11.13 -26.19
N LEU A 116 -0.57 10.09 -25.83
CA LEU A 116 -1.84 10.23 -25.13
C LEU A 116 -1.87 9.39 -23.86
N VAL A 117 -2.20 10.03 -22.75
CA VAL A 117 -2.56 9.37 -21.49
C VAL A 117 -3.95 9.82 -21.09
N ARG A 118 -4.84 8.88 -20.82
CA ARG A 118 -6.18 9.15 -20.28
C ARG A 118 -6.19 8.82 -18.80
N THR A 119 -6.49 9.82 -17.98
CA THR A 119 -6.51 9.69 -16.52
C THR A 119 -7.91 9.90 -15.96
N GLU A 120 -8.33 8.97 -15.11
CA GLU A 120 -9.49 9.09 -14.25
C GLU A 120 -9.04 9.50 -12.84
N THR A 121 -9.74 10.43 -12.20
CA THR A 121 -9.40 10.93 -10.86
C THR A 121 -10.58 10.78 -9.91
N ILE A 122 -10.34 10.16 -8.75
CA ILE A 122 -11.33 9.98 -7.69
C ILE A 122 -10.79 10.61 -6.41
N GLU A 123 -11.49 11.63 -5.89
CA GLU A 123 -11.19 12.25 -4.60
C GLU A 123 -12.16 11.77 -3.52
N ILE A 124 -11.64 11.27 -2.40
CA ILE A 124 -12.44 10.71 -1.31
C ILE A 124 -12.09 11.38 0.01
N ARG A 125 -13.13 11.77 0.76
CA ARG A 125 -13.03 12.19 2.16
C ARG A 125 -14.02 11.36 2.98
N SER A 126 -13.53 10.40 3.75
CA SER A 126 -14.39 9.34 4.30
C SER A 126 -13.85 8.79 5.62
N ASP A 127 -14.74 8.37 6.51
CA ASP A 127 -14.37 7.67 7.73
C ASP A 127 -14.28 6.17 7.45
N LEU A 128 -13.18 5.55 7.86
CA LEU A 128 -12.86 4.14 7.70
C LEU A 128 -12.76 3.47 9.07
N VAL A 129 -13.08 2.17 9.13
CA VAL A 129 -12.99 1.36 10.35
C VAL A 129 -11.96 0.25 10.11
N ASN A 130 -11.04 0.06 11.05
CA ASN A 130 -10.01 -0.97 10.98
C ASN A 130 -10.63 -2.36 10.77
N GLY A 131 -10.09 -3.12 9.80
CA GLY A 131 -10.56 -4.45 9.43
C GLY A 131 -11.92 -4.50 8.72
N VAL A 132 -12.56 -3.35 8.45
CA VAL A 132 -13.86 -3.30 7.76
C VAL A 132 -13.68 -2.72 6.37
N LYS A 133 -13.95 -3.55 5.36
CA LYS A 133 -13.98 -3.12 3.97
C LYS A 133 -15.14 -2.15 3.74
N LYS A 134 -14.83 -0.95 3.25
CA LYS A 134 -15.81 0.05 2.84
C LYS A 134 -15.88 0.11 1.31
N ARG A 135 -17.09 -0.09 0.76
CA ARG A 135 -17.36 0.00 -0.70
C ARG A 135 -18.16 1.25 -1.01
N ILE A 136 -17.73 2.04 -1.99
CA ILE A 136 -18.31 3.35 -2.37
C ILE A 136 -18.57 3.36 -3.87
N HIS A 137 -19.77 3.73 -4.30
CA HIS A 137 -20.08 3.90 -5.73
C HIS A 137 -19.41 5.18 -6.22
N CYS A 138 -18.61 5.10 -7.28
CA CYS A 138 -17.87 6.26 -7.80
C CYS A 138 -18.30 6.70 -9.21
N GLY A 139 -19.42 6.16 -9.72
CA GLY A 139 -19.95 6.49 -11.05
C GLY A 139 -19.54 5.44 -12.10
N GLY A 140 -20.06 5.55 -13.33
CA GLY A 140 -19.60 4.73 -14.46
C GLY A 140 -19.64 3.20 -14.27
N GLN A 141 -20.57 2.68 -13.46
CA GLN A 141 -20.57 1.28 -13.02
C GLN A 141 -19.25 0.90 -12.33
N GLN A 142 -18.74 1.73 -11.42
CA GLN A 142 -17.52 1.45 -10.67
C GLN A 142 -17.73 1.53 -9.16
N TRP A 143 -17.00 0.68 -8.45
CA TRP A 143 -16.88 0.67 -7.01
C TRP A 143 -15.45 0.95 -6.59
N LEU A 144 -15.30 1.83 -5.62
CA LEU A 144 -14.06 1.98 -4.86
C LEU A 144 -14.18 1.17 -3.57
N GLU A 145 -13.23 0.28 -3.32
CA GLU A 145 -13.07 -0.41 -2.04
C GLU A 145 -11.87 0.13 -1.28
N LEU A 146 -12.07 0.35 0.01
CA LEU A 146 -11.05 0.81 0.95
C LEU A 146 -11.02 -0.15 2.15
N LEU A 147 -9.83 -0.59 2.54
CA LEU A 147 -9.59 -1.42 3.72
C LEU A 147 -8.35 -0.93 4.45
N ILE A 148 -8.46 -0.77 5.77
CA ILE A 148 -7.31 -0.53 6.65
C ILE A 148 -7.06 -1.80 7.45
N GLU A 149 -5.80 -2.21 7.54
CA GLU A 149 -5.35 -3.29 8.42
C GLU A 149 -4.23 -2.76 9.33
N ARG A 150 -4.23 -3.23 10.57
CA ARG A 150 -3.26 -2.91 11.62
C ARG A 150 -2.75 -4.21 12.22
#